data_AF-A0A919IGT1-F1
#
_entry.id   AF-A0A919IGT1-F1
#
_cell.length_a   1.000
_cell.length_b   1.000
_cell.length_c   1.000
_cell.angle_alpha   90.00
_cell.angle_beta   90.00
_cell.angle_gamma   90.00
#
_symmetry.space_group_name_H-M   'P 1'
#
loop_
_entity.id
_entity.type
_entity.pdbx_description
1 polymer ?
#
loop_
_entity_poly.entity_id
_entity_poly.type
_entity_poly.pdbx_seq_one_letter_code
_entity_poly.pdbx_strand_id
1 'polypeptide(L)' 'MKYVPSPIPVKYDYLYSATSNKSGRMQYHKVRPGVSKLRISRNEFIRAYNDSAIIAVNPLQLRGQENAFQLEFYI' A
#
# COMPACT_ATOMS: atom_id res chain seq x y z
N MET A 1 10.62 12.72 -9.45
CA MET A 1 10.32 13.46 -8.20
C MET A 1 11.39 13.13 -7.17
N LYS A 2 11.98 14.14 -6.50
CA LYS A 2 12.87 13.90 -5.36
C LYS A 2 12.00 13.62 -4.13
N TYR A 3 12.02 12.39 -3.63
CA TYR A 3 11.34 12.01 -2.40
C TYR A 3 12.15 12.52 -1.20
N VAL A 4 11.56 13.40 -0.39
CA VAL A 4 12.15 13.87 0.88
C VAL A 4 11.42 13.14 2.01
N PRO A 5 12.06 12.22 2.73
CA PRO A 5 11.41 11.53 3.84
C PRO A 5 11.11 12.52 4.98
N SER A 6 9.95 12.37 5.62
CA SER A 6 9.64 13.11 6.85
C SER A 6 10.66 12.74 7.93
N PRO A 7 11.26 13.73 8.64
CA PRO A 7 12.15 13.47 9.78
C PRO A 7 11.40 12.94 11.00
N ILE A 8 10.06 13.01 11.00
CA ILE A 8 9.18 12.52 12.08
C ILE A 8 8.46 11.25 11.59
N PRO A 9 8.47 10.14 12.36
CA PRO A 9 7.70 8.95 12.03
C PRO A 9 6.21 9.29 11.92
N VAL A 10 5.60 8.99 10.78
CA VAL A 10 4.16 9.16 10.59
C VAL A 10 3.44 8.12 11.46
N LYS A 11 2.56 8.58 12.35
CA LYS A 11 1.65 7.69 13.07
C LYS A 11 0.52 7.30 12.13
N TYR A 12 0.28 6.00 12.01
CA TYR A 12 -0.79 5.42 11.22
C TYR A 12 -1.30 4.17 11.94
N ASP A 13 -2.57 3.85 11.74
CA ASP A 13 -3.21 2.67 12.32
C ASP A 13 -3.00 1.44 11.43
N TYR A 14 -3.11 1.61 10.12
CA TYR A 14 -2.95 0.52 9.16
C TYR A 14 -2.26 0.96 7.86
N LEU A 15 -1.38 0.09 7.36
CA LEU A 15 -0.87 0.14 6.00
C LEU A 15 -1.63 -0.87 5.15
N TYR A 16 -2.10 -0.43 4.00
CA TYR A 16 -2.68 -1.29 2.96
C TYR A 16 -1.73 -1.33 1.77
N SER A 17 -1.54 -2.52 1.19
CA SER A 17 -0.70 -2.70 0.00
C SER A 17 -1.42 -3.49 -1.08
N ALA A 18 -1.23 -3.06 -2.33
CA ALA A 18 -1.64 -3.76 -3.53
C ALA A 18 -0.39 -4.03 -4.39
N THR A 19 -0.03 -5.31 -4.50
CA THR A 19 1.20 -5.74 -5.21
C THR A 19 0.87 -6.73 -6.30
N SER A 20 1.39 -6.53 -7.50
CA SER A 20 1.28 -7.48 -8.61
C SER A 20 2.36 -8.54 -8.51
N ASN A 21 2.03 -9.80 -8.79
CA ASN A 21 3.03 -10.86 -8.93
C ASN A 21 3.58 -10.92 -10.37
N LYS A 22 4.54 -11.82 -10.64
CA LYS A 22 5.10 -12.03 -11.98
C LYS A 22 4.06 -12.40 -13.05
N SER A 23 2.91 -12.96 -12.66
CA SER A 23 1.82 -13.30 -13.58
C SER A 23 0.77 -12.20 -13.75
N GLY A 24 0.99 -11.01 -13.17
CA GLY A 24 0.07 -9.88 -13.26
C GLY A 24 -1.11 -9.92 -12.30
N ARG A 25 -1.22 -10.95 -11.44
CA ARG A 25 -2.29 -11.05 -10.44
C ARG A 25 -2.00 -10.16 -9.25
N MET A 26 -2.95 -9.29 -8.93
CA MET A 26 -2.90 -8.41 -7.76
C MET A 26 -3.11 -9.19 -6.46
N GLN A 27 -2.31 -8.85 -5.45
CA GLN A 27 -2.45 -9.35 -4.09
C GLN A 27 -2.60 -8.16 -3.14
N TYR A 28 -3.52 -8.29 -2.20
CA TYR A 28 -3.89 -7.23 -1.28
C TYR A 28 -3.55 -7.63 0.15
N HIS A 29 -2.97 -6.71 0.91
CA HIS A 29 -2.63 -6.95 2.31
C HIS A 29 -2.93 -5.75 3.18
N LYS A 30 -3.17 -6.02 4.46
CA LYS A 30 -3.25 -5.05 5.55
C LYS A 30 -2.18 -5.35 6.58
N VAL A 31 -1.53 -4.32 7.10
CA VAL A 31 -0.51 -4.40 8.14
C VAL A 31 -0.87 -3.41 9.23
N ARG A 32 -0.95 -3.88 10.48
CA ARG A 32 -1.00 -3.01 11.65
C ARG A 32 0.43 -2.85 12.18
N PRO A 33 0.88 -1.66 12.59
CA PRO A 33 2.18 -1.50 13.23
C PRO A 33 2.36 -2.49 14.39
N GLY A 34 3.50 -3.16 14.42
CA GLY A 34 3.81 -4.18 15.44
C GLY A 34 3.12 -5.54 15.24
N VAL A 35 2.33 -5.73 14.18
CA VAL A 35 1.65 -7.00 13.86
C VAL A 35 2.12 -7.51 12.49
N SER A 36 2.00 -8.82 12.28
CA SER A 36 2.30 -9.45 11.00
C SER A 36 1.35 -9.01 9.88
N LYS A 37 1.85 -9.13 8.65
CA LYS A 37 1.12 -8.81 7.42
C LYS A 37 -0.02 -9.81 7.18
N LEU A 38 -1.24 -9.30 7.06
CA LEU A 38 -2.45 -10.10 6.80
C LEU A 38 -2.87 -9.96 5.34
N ARG A 39 -3.18 -11.09 4.68
CA ARG A 39 -3.77 -11.09 3.34
C ARG A 39 -5.25 -10.75 3.43
N ILE A 40 -5.72 -9.85 2.57
CA ILE A 40 -7.11 -9.39 2.55
C ILE A 40 -7.72 -9.56 1.15
N SER A 41 -9.04 -9.38 1.06
CA SER A 41 -9.76 -9.37 -0.22
C SER A 41 -9.56 -8.06 -0.98
N ARG A 42 -9.78 -8.09 -2.30
CA ARG A 42 -9.85 -6.88 -3.15
C ARG A 42 -10.91 -5.89 -2.65
N ASN A 43 -12.07 -6.39 -2.23
CA ASN A 43 -13.18 -5.54 -1.79
C ASN A 43 -12.90 -4.84 -0.45
N GLU A 44 -12.16 -5.48 0.46
CA GLU A 44 -11.69 -4.82 1.67
C GLU A 44 -10.69 -3.71 1.33
N PHE A 45 -9.74 -3.98 0.43
CA PHE A 45 -8.78 -2.97 0.00
C PHE A 45 -9.45 -1.75 -0.65
N ILE A 46 -10.40 -1.97 -1.57
CA ILE A 46 -11.12 -0.88 -2.24
C ILE A 46 -11.93 -0.05 -1.25
N ARG A 47 -12.63 -0.69 -0.31
CA ARG A 47 -13.35 0.03 0.75
C ARG A 47 -12.40 0.87 1.60
N ALA A 48 -11.29 0.28 2.04
CA ALA A 48 -10.29 1.03 2.80
C ALA A 48 -9.74 2.24 2.02
N TYR A 49 -9.47 2.08 0.71
CA TYR A 49 -8.97 3.17 -0.13
C TYR A 49 -9.99 4.30 -0.35
N ASN A 50 -11.28 3.96 -0.51
CA ASN A 50 -12.32 4.95 -0.80
C ASN A 50 -12.86 5.62 0.46
N ASP A 51 -12.95 4.89 1.58
CA ASP A 51 -13.74 5.30 2.74
C ASP A 51 -12.88 5.77 3.92
N SER A 52 -11.57 5.51 3.91
CA SER A 52 -10.68 5.87 5.04
C SER A 52 -10.02 7.24 4.86
N ALA A 53 -9.64 7.86 5.97
CA ALA A 53 -8.83 9.08 5.96
C ALA A 53 -7.36 8.75 5.66
N ILE A 54 -6.99 8.73 4.38
CA ILE A 54 -5.63 8.43 3.94
C ILE A 54 -4.66 9.55 4.36
N ILE A 55 -3.64 9.19 5.14
CA ILE A 55 -2.59 10.09 5.62
C ILE A 55 -1.46 10.22 4.59
N ALA A 56 -1.12 9.11 3.93
CA ALA A 56 -0.05 9.09 2.94
C ALA A 56 -0.28 8.00 1.89
N VAL A 57 0.29 8.22 0.70
CA VAL A 57 0.28 7.28 -0.41
C VAL A 57 1.70 7.10 -0.93
N ASN A 58 2.11 5.86 -1.16
CA ASN A 58 3.39 5.49 -1.71
C ASN A 58 3.20 4.66 -2.99
N PRO A 59 3.33 5.26 -4.18
CA PRO A 59 3.35 4.51 -5.42
C PRO A 59 4.66 3.73 -5.54
N LEU A 60 4.56 2.41 -5.65
CA LEU A 60 5.71 1.53 -5.81
C LEU A 60 5.90 1.22 -7.29
N GLN A 61 6.84 1.91 -7.93
CA GLN A 61 7.20 1.62 -9.31
C GLN A 61 8.34 0.57 -9.33
N LEU A 62 8.05 -0.63 -9.84
CA LEU A 62 9.08 -1.63 -10.09
C LEU A 62 9.84 -1.29 -11.37
N ARG A 63 11.14 -0.97 -11.24
CA ARG A 63 12.03 -0.76 -12.38
C ARG A 63 12.04 -2.02 -13.27
N GLY A 64 11.80 -1.84 -14.57
CA GLY A 64 11.74 -2.95 -15.54
C GLY A 64 10.37 -3.65 -15.65
N GLN A 65 9.35 -3.23 -14.89
CA GLN A 65 7.97 -3.68 -15.07
C GLN A 65 7.06 -2.47 -15.28
N GLU A 66 7.03 -1.95 -16.51
CA GLU A 66 6.24 -0.75 -16.87
C GLU A 66 4.74 -0.94 -16.65
N ASN A 67 4.25 -2.19 -16.68
CA ASN A 67 2.83 -2.52 -16.53
C ASN A 67 2.41 -2.93 -15.10
N ALA A 68 3.35 -2.97 -14.15
CA ALA A 68 3.04 -3.37 -12.78
C ALA A 68 2.80 -2.13 -11.90
N PHE A 69 1.53 -1.73 -11.77
CA PHE A 69 1.15 -0.69 -10.81
C PHE A 69 1.06 -1.29 -9.41
N GLN A 70 1.93 -0.83 -8.51
CA GLN A 70 1.89 -1.19 -7.09
C GLN A 70 1.74 0.07 -6.24
N LEU A 71 1.07 -0.10 -5.11
CA LEU A 71 0.61 1.00 -4.29
C LEU A 71 0.59 0.56 -2.84
N GLU A 72 1.02 1.46 -1.97
CA GLU A 72 0.73 1.41 -0.54
C GLU A 72 0.05 2.70 -0.10
N PHE A 73 -0.86 2.60 0.87
CA PHE A 73 -1.43 3.76 1.53
C PHE A 73 -1.55 3.53 3.02
N TYR A 74 -1.49 4.62 3.77
CA TYR A 74 -1.45 4.65 5.23
C TYR A 74 -2.70 5.37 5.71
N ILE A 75 -3.41 4.75 6.64
CA ILE A 75 -4.56 5.33 7.36
C ILE A 75 -4.24 5.37 8.84
#